data_AF-A0A8C5GQ27-F1
#
_entry.id   AF-A0A8C5GQ27-F1
#
_cell.length_a   1.000
_cell.length_b   1.000
_cell.length_c   1.000
_cell.angle_alpha   90.00
_cell.angle_beta   90.00
_cell.angle_gamma   90.00
#
_symmetry.space_group_name_H-M   'P 1'
#
loop_
_entity.id
_entity.type
_entity.pdbx_description
1 polymer ?
#
loop_
_entity_poly.entity_id
_entity_poly.type
_entity_poly.pdbx_seq_one_letter_code
_entity_poly.pdbx_strand_id
1 'polypeptide(L)'
;NPLERLLLRSTVTSTSPSPARTGKEDRGHRGAAEEETENPAADEVLVDFEKTQEVYRSKASLELLRSLVVFKLCSYDFLVDKNKEIMDLGKKVLGQKAFDQFMKMTFYGQFVAGEDQKEIRPLIQKNLAFGVGSVLDYSVEEDISEVEVGQIEDMEEDRDSMKGGTKAFTCTNSEEAKCDRHMETFIKCIKASGWSSTDGFSAIKMTALGRPQFLLNFSEVLVKWQNFYAFLAAQQGKDATLKKNAFICEVDMLGCFINTFLPSHRCIDVLDWNSLIDERTKTAHLLVVPNVELGELEPLLKRFTQEEEEQMRRIFQRMEILGMHAQENGVRLMVDAEQTYFQPAISRLTLEMQRIFNTTKPIIFNTYQCYLKDAYENITRDVQLSKREGWCFAAKLVRGAYMYQERERAEEMGYEDPINADYESTNRMYHRCLDYVLDEIALNRKANVMVASHNEDTIKHTLKRMNELRVLPKENKVYFGQLLGMCDQISFPLGQAGFPVFKYVPYGPVSEVMPYLSRRAQENRGFMKGAQRERELLWKELKRRLASGELLYQPVY
;
A
#
# COMPACT_ATOMS: atom_id res chain seq x y z
N ASN A 1 33.05 -17.56 4.24
CA ASN A 1 33.52 -17.55 2.84
C ASN A 1 33.41 -18.96 2.27
N PRO A 2 32.30 -19.31 1.61
CA PRO A 2 32.19 -20.47 0.75
C PRO A 2 32.31 -20.02 -0.72
N LEU A 3 33.49 -19.52 -1.07
CA LEU A 3 34.07 -19.63 -2.41
C LEU A 3 34.74 -21.01 -2.48
N GLU A 4 34.77 -21.60 -3.67
CA GLU A 4 35.45 -22.86 -4.04
C GLU A 4 34.66 -24.16 -3.92
N ARG A 5 33.53 -24.29 -4.65
CA ARG A 5 33.13 -25.61 -5.18
C ARG A 5 32.28 -25.62 -6.45
N LEU A 6 32.45 -24.63 -7.33
CA LEU A 6 31.71 -24.59 -8.61
C LEU A 6 32.53 -23.99 -9.75
N LEU A 7 33.74 -24.53 -9.97
CA LEU A 7 34.49 -24.38 -11.22
C LEU A 7 35.23 -25.68 -11.49
N LEU A 8 34.76 -26.49 -12.45
CA LEU A 8 35.55 -27.24 -13.44
C LEU A 8 34.71 -28.28 -14.20
N ARG A 9 34.99 -28.35 -15.51
CA ARG A 9 34.50 -29.25 -16.59
C ARG A 9 33.26 -28.74 -17.35
N SER A 10 33.27 -28.60 -18.67
CA SER A 10 34.29 -28.89 -19.70
C SER A 10 33.80 -28.36 -21.05
N THR A 11 34.69 -27.67 -21.76
CA THR A 11 34.65 -27.34 -23.20
C THR A 11 34.89 -28.58 -24.06
N VAL A 12 34.08 -28.84 -25.11
CA VAL A 12 34.52 -29.45 -26.38
C VAL A 12 33.65 -28.93 -27.54
N THR A 13 34.35 -28.64 -28.64
CA THR A 13 34.06 -28.08 -29.97
C THR A 13 33.42 -29.04 -31.00
N SER A 14 32.63 -28.50 -31.97
CA SER A 14 32.65 -28.84 -33.43
C SER A 14 31.73 -27.87 -34.23
N THR A 15 32.24 -26.95 -35.06
CA THR A 15 32.49 -27.01 -36.53
C THR A 15 31.30 -27.40 -37.44
N SER A 16 30.67 -26.38 -38.04
CA SER A 16 30.24 -26.10 -39.46
C SER A 16 30.06 -27.26 -40.49
N PRO A 17 29.35 -27.11 -41.66
CA PRO A 17 29.10 -25.86 -42.43
C PRO A 17 27.72 -25.69 -43.15
N SER A 18 27.50 -24.48 -43.68
CA SER A 18 26.47 -24.10 -44.68
C SER A 18 26.57 -24.88 -46.01
N PRO A 19 25.56 -24.70 -46.88
CA PRO A 19 25.87 -24.42 -48.28
C PRO A 19 25.16 -23.17 -48.81
N ALA A 20 25.91 -22.38 -49.56
CA ALA A 20 25.41 -21.36 -50.49
C ALA A 20 25.18 -21.98 -51.88
N ARG A 21 24.17 -21.48 -52.61
CA ARG A 21 24.10 -21.51 -54.09
C ARG A 21 23.16 -20.38 -54.55
N THR A 22 23.73 -19.29 -55.07
CA THR A 22 23.92 -18.91 -56.49
C THR A 22 22.72 -18.17 -57.09
N GLY A 23 23.02 -17.00 -57.65
CA GLY A 23 22.04 -15.98 -58.03
C GLY A 23 21.30 -16.23 -59.35
N LYS A 24 20.33 -15.35 -59.57
CA LYS A 24 19.89 -14.90 -60.90
C LYS A 24 19.34 -13.48 -60.78
N GLU A 25 19.88 -12.60 -61.61
CA GLU A 25 19.39 -11.26 -61.91
C GLU A 25 17.98 -11.34 -62.53
N ASP A 26 17.08 -10.40 -62.20
CA ASP A 26 16.44 -9.59 -63.25
C ASP A 26 15.72 -8.33 -62.70
N ARG A 27 16.03 -7.21 -63.36
CA ARG A 27 15.24 -6.00 -63.67
C ARG A 27 14.26 -5.39 -62.64
N GLY A 28 14.73 -4.30 -62.03
CA GLY A 28 14.20 -2.93 -62.15
C GLY A 28 12.69 -2.67 -62.01
N HIS A 29 12.32 -1.91 -60.97
CA HIS A 29 11.35 -0.82 -61.06
C HIS A 29 11.65 0.26 -60.03
N ARG A 30 11.77 1.51 -60.51
CA ARG A 30 11.74 2.73 -59.71
C ARG A 30 10.34 2.87 -59.10
N GLY A 31 10.26 3.09 -57.80
CA GLY A 31 9.02 3.43 -57.09
C GLY A 31 9.37 4.25 -55.86
N ALA A 32 8.63 5.34 -55.67
CA ALA A 32 8.80 6.45 -54.73
C ALA A 32 9.31 6.07 -53.33
N ALA A 33 10.21 6.93 -52.81
CA ALA A 33 10.39 7.08 -51.38
C ALA A 33 9.09 7.64 -50.80
N GLU A 34 8.35 6.80 -50.09
CA GLU A 34 7.34 7.26 -49.14
C GLU A 34 8.10 7.66 -47.87
N GLU A 35 8.22 8.97 -47.65
CA GLU A 35 8.45 9.50 -46.30
C GLU A 35 7.25 9.07 -45.44
N GLU A 36 7.45 8.08 -44.57
CA GLU A 36 6.56 7.83 -43.45
C GLU A 36 6.59 9.05 -42.55
N THR A 37 5.67 9.98 -42.78
CA THR A 37 5.32 11.02 -41.82
C THR A 37 4.71 10.33 -40.61
N GLU A 38 5.54 10.06 -39.58
CA GLU A 38 5.06 9.71 -38.24
C GLU A 38 4.07 10.77 -37.78
N ASN A 39 2.82 10.37 -37.66
CA ASN A 39 1.72 11.24 -37.27
C ASN A 39 1.79 11.44 -35.75
N PRO A 40 2.11 12.64 -35.22
CA PRO A 40 2.30 12.84 -33.77
C PRO A 40 1.00 12.75 -32.96
N ALA A 41 -0.15 12.57 -33.62
CA ALA A 41 -1.48 12.60 -33.04
C ALA A 41 -2.02 11.22 -32.61
N ALA A 42 -1.29 10.12 -32.87
CA ALA A 42 -1.78 8.76 -32.59
C ALA A 42 -1.60 8.30 -31.13
N ASP A 43 -0.83 9.04 -30.31
CA ASP A 43 -0.44 8.62 -28.95
C ASP A 43 -1.07 9.47 -27.82
N GLU A 44 -2.01 10.38 -28.12
CA GLU A 44 -2.76 11.07 -27.06
C GLU A 44 -3.73 10.10 -26.38
N VAL A 45 -3.49 9.83 -25.09
CA VAL A 45 -4.39 8.96 -24.36
C VAL A 45 -5.66 9.72 -23.95
N LEU A 46 -6.76 9.44 -24.65
CA LEU A 46 -8.09 9.94 -24.36
C LEU A 46 -8.99 8.77 -23.91
N VAL A 47 -9.51 8.87 -22.68
CA VAL A 47 -10.48 7.92 -22.13
C VAL A 47 -11.76 8.66 -21.81
N ASP A 48 -12.87 8.18 -22.35
CA ASP A 48 -14.20 8.77 -22.15
C ASP A 48 -14.95 8.02 -21.04
N PHE A 49 -15.20 8.71 -19.92
CA PHE A 49 -15.89 8.15 -18.76
C PHE A 49 -17.44 8.27 -18.83
N GLU A 50 -17.99 8.91 -19.86
CA GLU A 50 -19.43 9.22 -19.98
C GLU A 50 -20.24 8.16 -20.75
N LYS A 51 -19.55 7.33 -21.53
CA LYS A 51 -20.16 6.28 -22.36
C LYS A 51 -20.57 5.07 -21.51
N THR A 52 -21.78 5.14 -20.96
CA THR A 52 -22.31 4.13 -20.03
C THR A 52 -22.32 2.69 -20.58
N GLN A 53 -22.48 2.51 -21.89
CA GLN A 53 -22.49 1.19 -22.52
C GLN A 53 -21.12 0.50 -22.43
N GLU A 54 -20.03 1.23 -22.68
CA GLU A 54 -18.66 0.72 -22.60
C GLU A 54 -18.25 0.51 -21.13
N VAL A 55 -18.59 1.48 -20.28
CA VAL A 55 -18.39 1.46 -18.83
C VAL A 55 -18.98 0.21 -18.16
N TYR A 56 -20.24 -0.11 -18.44
CA TYR A 56 -20.97 -1.19 -17.76
C TYR A 56 -21.08 -2.46 -18.61
N ARG A 57 -20.28 -2.59 -19.66
CA ARG A 57 -20.22 -3.78 -20.51
C ARG A 57 -19.90 -5.03 -19.70
N SER A 58 -19.08 -4.91 -18.67
CA SER A 58 -18.72 -6.00 -17.77
C SER A 58 -19.82 -6.38 -16.77
N LYS A 59 -20.89 -5.59 -16.61
CA LYS A 59 -21.90 -5.81 -15.56
C LYS A 59 -23.20 -6.43 -16.07
N ALA A 60 -23.66 -7.47 -15.40
CA ALA A 60 -24.99 -8.04 -15.60
C ALA A 60 -26.07 -7.10 -15.06
N SER A 61 -27.29 -7.21 -15.58
CA SER A 61 -28.38 -6.30 -15.16
C SER A 61 -28.76 -6.44 -13.67
N LEU A 62 -28.65 -7.66 -13.12
CA LEU A 62 -28.85 -7.88 -11.67
C LEU A 62 -27.75 -7.23 -10.83
N GLU A 63 -26.51 -7.18 -11.32
CA GLU A 63 -25.40 -6.50 -10.63
C GLU A 63 -25.62 -4.98 -10.63
N LEU A 64 -26.14 -4.41 -11.73
CA LEU A 64 -26.51 -2.99 -11.79
C LEU A 64 -27.61 -2.67 -10.78
N LEU A 65 -28.66 -3.50 -10.72
CA LEU A 65 -29.75 -3.33 -9.76
C LEU A 65 -29.24 -3.41 -8.31
N ARG A 66 -28.39 -4.41 -8.01
CA ARG A 66 -27.75 -4.53 -6.70
C ARG A 66 -26.95 -3.29 -6.35
N SER A 67 -26.11 -2.79 -7.26
CA SER A 67 -25.33 -1.56 -7.04
C SER A 67 -26.24 -0.37 -6.74
N LEU A 68 -27.33 -0.18 -7.49
CA LEU A 68 -28.29 0.90 -7.25
C LEU A 68 -28.96 0.81 -5.87
N VAL A 69 -29.38 -0.39 -5.46
CA VAL A 69 -29.97 -0.61 -4.13
C VAL A 69 -28.94 -0.34 -3.04
N VAL A 70 -27.74 -0.92 -3.13
CA VAL A 70 -26.69 -0.76 -2.12
C VAL A 70 -26.28 0.70 -1.98
N PHE A 71 -26.02 1.42 -3.08
CA PHE A 71 -25.67 2.84 -3.02
C PHE A 71 -26.82 3.71 -2.49
N LYS A 72 -28.07 3.32 -2.72
CA LYS A 72 -29.22 4.01 -2.11
C LYS A 72 -29.26 3.78 -0.60
N LEU A 73 -29.01 2.54 -0.14
CA LEU A 73 -28.96 2.22 1.28
C LEU A 73 -27.82 2.97 1.99
N CYS A 74 -26.63 3.02 1.41
CA CYS A 74 -25.49 3.77 1.97
C CYS A 74 -25.71 5.28 2.02
N SER A 75 -26.68 5.82 1.28
CA SER A 75 -27.02 7.26 1.34
C SER A 75 -27.85 7.63 2.57
N TYR A 76 -28.35 6.65 3.32
CA TYR A 76 -29.07 6.87 4.57
C TYR A 76 -28.09 6.87 5.75
N ASP A 77 -27.80 8.05 6.26
CA ASP A 77 -26.91 8.27 7.40
C ASP A 77 -27.24 7.37 8.60
N PHE A 78 -28.52 7.20 8.93
CA PHE A 78 -28.97 6.29 10.01
C PHE A 78 -28.51 4.83 9.83
N LEU A 79 -28.54 4.31 8.60
CA LEU A 79 -28.12 2.93 8.33
C LEU A 79 -26.61 2.75 8.49
N VAL A 80 -25.84 3.79 8.17
CA VAL A 80 -24.38 3.79 8.32
C VAL A 80 -23.98 3.96 9.79
N ASP A 81 -24.61 4.89 10.50
CA ASP A 81 -24.29 5.19 11.90
C ASP A 81 -24.67 4.03 12.83
N LYS A 82 -25.82 3.36 12.58
CA LYS A 82 -26.32 2.24 13.40
C LYS A 82 -26.08 0.87 12.78
N ASN A 83 -25.14 0.75 11.85
CA ASN A 83 -24.89 -0.49 11.11
C ASN A 83 -24.68 -1.73 12.01
N LYS A 84 -23.88 -1.62 13.08
CA LYS A 84 -23.56 -2.73 14.00
C LYS A 84 -24.80 -3.22 14.73
N GLU A 85 -25.57 -2.30 15.31
CA GLU A 85 -26.83 -2.61 15.99
C GLU A 85 -27.86 -3.25 15.03
N ILE A 86 -27.96 -2.72 13.80
CA ILE A 86 -28.84 -3.24 12.75
C ILE A 86 -28.42 -4.66 12.33
N MET A 87 -27.12 -4.90 12.14
CA MET A 87 -26.59 -6.22 11.80
C MET A 87 -26.84 -7.22 12.92
N ASP A 88 -26.62 -6.84 14.17
CA ASP A 88 -26.83 -7.72 15.33
C ASP A 88 -28.32 -8.05 15.53
N LEU A 89 -29.21 -7.06 15.33
CA LEU A 89 -30.65 -7.28 15.30
C LEU A 89 -31.05 -8.19 14.14
N GLY A 90 -30.51 -7.96 12.94
CA GLY A 90 -30.76 -8.77 11.75
C GLY A 90 -30.37 -10.23 11.96
N LYS A 91 -29.19 -10.50 12.55
CA LYS A 91 -28.75 -11.85 12.91
C LYS A 91 -29.68 -12.50 13.93
N LYS A 92 -30.15 -11.75 14.93
CA LYS A 92 -31.09 -12.25 15.96
C LYS A 92 -32.48 -12.57 15.39
N VAL A 93 -32.98 -11.76 14.46
CA VAL A 93 -34.34 -11.90 13.90
C VAL A 93 -34.40 -12.94 12.78
N LEU A 94 -33.45 -12.92 11.84
CA LEU A 94 -33.45 -13.80 10.67
C LEU A 94 -32.71 -15.13 10.91
N GLY A 95 -31.83 -15.16 11.91
CA GLY A 95 -30.85 -16.22 12.11
C GLY A 95 -29.62 -16.06 11.19
N GLN A 96 -28.49 -16.64 11.62
CA GLN A 96 -27.18 -16.45 10.98
C GLN A 96 -27.17 -16.78 9.48
N LYS A 97 -27.71 -17.95 9.08
CA LYS A 97 -27.69 -18.40 7.68
C LYS A 97 -28.49 -17.50 6.74
N ALA A 98 -29.69 -17.09 7.15
CA ALA A 98 -30.54 -16.23 6.32
C ALA A 98 -29.96 -14.81 6.24
N PHE A 99 -29.39 -14.31 7.33
CA PHE A 99 -28.68 -13.04 7.36
C PHE A 99 -27.47 -13.06 6.41
N ASP A 100 -26.64 -14.10 6.47
CA ASP A 100 -25.45 -14.23 5.60
C ASP A 100 -25.86 -14.29 4.12
N GLN A 101 -26.93 -15.03 3.79
CA GLN A 101 -27.45 -15.05 2.43
C GLN A 101 -27.95 -13.67 1.97
N PHE A 102 -28.65 -12.94 2.84
CA PHE A 102 -29.10 -11.58 2.55
C PHE A 102 -27.92 -10.62 2.35
N MET A 103 -26.86 -10.72 3.16
CA MET A 103 -25.64 -9.94 2.98
C MET A 103 -24.96 -10.26 1.65
N LYS A 104 -24.82 -11.55 1.30
CA LYS A 104 -24.25 -12.00 0.01
C LYS A 104 -25.02 -11.46 -1.20
N MET A 105 -26.32 -11.27 -1.07
CA MET A 105 -27.15 -10.65 -2.13
C MET A 105 -27.04 -9.12 -2.19
N THR A 106 -26.52 -8.47 -1.14
CA THR A 106 -26.51 -7.01 -0.98
C THR A 106 -25.09 -6.47 -0.81
N PHE A 107 -24.72 -6.01 0.39
CA PHE A 107 -23.47 -5.31 0.69
C PHE A 107 -22.25 -6.20 0.49
N TYR A 108 -22.29 -7.43 1.01
CA TYR A 108 -21.17 -8.36 0.87
C TYR A 108 -20.92 -8.66 -0.61
N GLY A 109 -21.94 -9.05 -1.37
CA GLY A 109 -21.76 -9.34 -2.80
C GLY A 109 -21.38 -8.13 -3.65
N GLN A 110 -21.62 -6.90 -3.17
CA GLN A 110 -21.20 -5.67 -3.86
C GLN A 110 -19.72 -5.38 -3.66
N PHE A 111 -19.20 -5.51 -2.43
CA PHE A 111 -17.86 -5.05 -2.06
C PHE A 111 -16.85 -6.18 -1.79
N VAL A 112 -17.30 -7.43 -1.69
CA VAL A 112 -16.50 -8.62 -1.38
C VAL A 112 -16.67 -9.63 -2.49
N ALA A 113 -15.57 -10.25 -2.89
CA ALA A 113 -15.57 -11.19 -4.02
C ALA A 113 -16.12 -12.58 -3.69
N GLY A 114 -15.96 -13.03 -2.45
CA GLY A 114 -16.32 -14.38 -2.01
C GLY A 114 -15.64 -14.73 -0.69
N GLU A 115 -15.96 -15.91 -0.16
CA GLU A 115 -15.47 -16.33 1.16
C GLU A 115 -14.06 -16.92 1.09
N ASP A 116 -13.69 -17.51 -0.04
CA ASP A 116 -12.43 -18.22 -0.20
C ASP A 116 -11.79 -18.05 -1.60
N GLN A 117 -10.59 -18.63 -1.75
CA GLN A 117 -9.79 -18.54 -2.97
C GLN A 117 -10.41 -19.22 -4.20
N LYS A 118 -11.41 -20.08 -4.02
CA LYS A 118 -12.15 -20.70 -5.13
C LYS A 118 -13.30 -19.79 -5.55
N GLU A 119 -14.04 -19.26 -4.59
CA GLU A 119 -15.19 -18.37 -4.84
C GLU A 119 -14.79 -17.06 -5.51
N ILE A 120 -13.58 -16.54 -5.27
CA ILE A 120 -13.11 -15.30 -5.91
C ILE A 120 -12.73 -15.47 -7.39
N ARG A 121 -12.45 -16.70 -7.87
CA ARG A 121 -11.90 -16.94 -9.22
C ARG A 121 -12.80 -16.41 -10.34
N PRO A 122 -14.12 -16.65 -10.35
CA PRO A 122 -14.99 -16.18 -11.43
C PRO A 122 -14.97 -14.66 -11.56
N LEU A 123 -14.94 -13.93 -10.43
CA LEU A 123 -14.87 -12.47 -10.42
C LEU A 123 -13.53 -11.98 -10.99
N ILE A 124 -12.42 -12.58 -10.57
CA ILE A 124 -11.09 -12.16 -11.04
C ILE A 124 -10.94 -12.43 -12.53
N GLN A 125 -11.36 -13.60 -13.01
CA GLN A 125 -11.34 -13.95 -14.44
C GLN A 125 -12.21 -13.00 -15.27
N LYS A 126 -13.41 -12.69 -14.77
CA LYS A 126 -14.30 -11.72 -15.39
C LYS A 126 -13.63 -10.35 -15.50
N ASN A 127 -13.07 -9.81 -14.42
CA ASN A 127 -12.41 -8.51 -14.44
C ASN A 127 -11.23 -8.51 -15.41
N LEU A 128 -10.41 -9.56 -15.39
CA LEU A 128 -9.24 -9.68 -16.25
C LEU A 128 -9.61 -9.69 -17.74
N ALA A 129 -10.71 -10.36 -18.10
CA ALA A 129 -11.21 -10.39 -19.47
C ALA A 129 -11.63 -9.00 -20.00
N PHE A 130 -11.91 -8.05 -19.11
CA PHE A 130 -12.16 -6.64 -19.45
C PHE A 130 -10.97 -5.72 -19.15
N GLY A 131 -9.75 -6.28 -19.03
CA GLY A 131 -8.51 -5.52 -18.85
C GLY A 131 -8.28 -5.00 -17.43
N VAL A 132 -8.95 -5.55 -16.42
CA VAL A 132 -8.83 -5.10 -15.02
C VAL A 132 -8.30 -6.24 -14.14
N GLY A 133 -7.12 -6.05 -13.55
CA GLY A 133 -6.53 -6.97 -12.59
C GLY A 133 -7.13 -6.86 -11.19
N SER A 134 -6.58 -7.62 -10.25
CA SER A 134 -7.02 -7.63 -8.85
C SER A 134 -5.83 -7.46 -7.89
N VAL A 135 -6.04 -6.66 -6.85
CA VAL A 135 -5.25 -6.64 -5.61
C VAL A 135 -6.04 -7.45 -4.60
N LEU A 136 -5.61 -8.68 -4.29
CA LEU A 136 -6.34 -9.51 -3.32
C LEU A 136 -6.06 -9.03 -1.90
N ASP A 137 -7.12 -8.86 -1.12
CA ASP A 137 -7.08 -8.46 0.27
C ASP A 137 -7.84 -9.46 1.14
N TYR A 138 -7.11 -10.14 2.02
CA TYR A 138 -7.73 -10.90 3.09
C TYR A 138 -7.98 -9.93 4.25
N SER A 139 -9.24 -9.54 4.45
CA SER A 139 -9.63 -8.43 5.32
C SER A 139 -9.50 -8.77 6.81
N VAL A 140 -8.26 -8.91 7.25
CA VAL A 140 -7.87 -9.04 8.66
C VAL A 140 -7.05 -7.81 9.03
N GLU A 141 -7.55 -7.06 10.00
CA GLU A 141 -6.85 -5.96 10.66
C GLU A 141 -6.96 -6.15 12.17
N GLU A 142 -5.87 -5.84 12.88
CA GLU A 142 -5.84 -5.83 14.35
C GLU A 142 -5.53 -4.40 14.80
N ASP A 143 -6.26 -3.91 15.78
CA ASP A 143 -6.01 -2.62 16.42
C ASP A 143 -5.88 -2.84 17.93
N ILE A 144 -5.25 -1.91 18.62
CA ILE A 144 -5.12 -1.95 20.08
C ILE A 144 -6.52 -1.75 20.67
N SER A 145 -6.92 -2.61 21.60
CA SER A 145 -8.23 -2.45 22.26
C SER A 145 -8.20 -1.27 23.22
N GLU A 146 -9.33 -0.54 23.40
CA GLU A 146 -9.45 0.57 24.38
C GLU A 146 -9.01 0.16 25.80
N VAL A 147 -9.16 -1.13 26.15
CA VAL A 147 -8.74 -1.70 27.44
C VAL A 147 -7.21 -1.79 27.58
N GLU A 148 -6.49 -1.98 26.47
CA GLU A 148 -5.03 -2.01 26.46
C GLU A 148 -4.43 -0.60 26.54
N VAL A 149 -5.13 0.43 26.02
CA VAL A 149 -4.70 1.84 26.15
C VAL A 149 -4.69 2.29 27.61
N GLY A 150 -5.73 1.97 28.38
CA GLY A 150 -5.77 2.28 29.82
C GLY A 150 -4.73 1.51 30.64
N GLN A 151 -4.40 0.28 30.25
CA GLN A 151 -3.32 -0.47 30.89
C GLN A 151 -1.93 0.09 30.60
N ILE A 152 -1.75 0.84 29.49
CA ILE A 152 -0.48 1.51 29.18
C ILE A 152 -0.25 2.66 30.15
N GLU A 153 -1.28 3.43 30.51
CA GLU A 153 -1.19 4.50 31.52
C GLU A 153 -0.85 3.92 32.91
N ASP A 154 -1.50 2.83 33.30
CA ASP A 154 -1.25 2.17 34.59
C ASP A 154 0.14 1.46 34.65
N MET A 155 0.68 1.02 33.50
CA MET A 155 1.99 0.35 33.41
C MET A 155 3.18 1.32 33.30
N GLU A 156 2.95 2.63 33.18
CA GLU A 156 4.02 3.63 33.32
C GLU A 156 4.32 3.94 34.78
N GLU A 157 3.35 3.78 35.70
CA GLU A 157 3.55 4.04 37.13
C GLU A 157 4.18 2.87 37.91
N ASP A 158 4.06 1.61 37.46
CA ASP A 158 4.35 0.43 38.31
C ASP A 158 5.44 -0.54 37.77
N ARG A 159 6.46 -0.03 37.06
CA ARG A 159 7.58 -0.85 36.53
C ARG A 159 8.67 -1.20 37.54
N ASP A 160 8.56 -0.77 38.80
CA ASP A 160 9.56 -1.05 39.83
C ASP A 160 9.28 -2.32 40.66
N SER A 161 8.25 -3.10 40.30
CA SER A 161 7.93 -4.33 41.03
C SER A 161 7.37 -5.46 40.15
N MET A 162 8.22 -6.09 39.31
CA MET A 162 7.84 -7.32 38.60
C MET A 162 8.71 -8.53 38.97
N LYS A 163 8.27 -9.27 39.99
CA LYS A 163 8.55 -10.71 40.16
C LYS A 163 7.26 -11.50 39.86
N GLY A 164 7.10 -11.97 38.63
CA GLY A 164 5.91 -12.76 38.23
C GLY A 164 5.98 -13.39 36.83
N GLY A 165 6.93 -14.30 36.59
CA GLY A 165 7.33 -14.78 35.26
C GLY A 165 6.46 -15.81 34.51
N THR A 166 5.26 -16.18 34.96
CA THR A 166 4.54 -17.34 34.36
C THR A 166 3.30 -16.96 33.52
N LYS A 167 2.63 -15.84 33.81
CA LYS A 167 1.43 -15.40 33.05
C LYS A 167 1.77 -14.66 31.76
N ALA A 168 2.81 -13.82 31.76
CA ALA A 168 3.24 -13.08 30.56
C ALA A 168 3.76 -14.02 29.45
N PHE A 169 4.47 -15.09 29.81
CA PHE A 169 5.07 -16.02 28.84
C PHE A 169 4.05 -16.91 28.09
N THR A 170 2.86 -17.11 28.65
CA THR A 170 1.81 -17.94 28.01
C THR A 170 0.91 -17.14 27.07
N CYS A 171 0.65 -15.86 27.37
CA CYS A 171 -0.08 -14.95 26.49
C CYS A 171 0.73 -14.61 25.22
N THR A 172 2.02 -14.35 25.39
CA THR A 172 2.96 -13.97 24.32
C THR A 172 3.09 -15.01 23.21
N ASN A 173 3.10 -16.31 23.55
CA ASN A 173 3.17 -17.38 22.55
C ASN A 173 1.88 -17.52 21.72
N SER A 174 0.70 -17.21 22.30
CA SER A 174 -0.58 -17.32 21.61
C SER A 174 -0.75 -16.25 20.52
N GLU A 175 -0.21 -15.05 20.74
CA GLU A 175 -0.28 -13.93 19.78
C GLU A 175 0.71 -14.08 18.62
N GLU A 176 1.90 -14.60 18.87
CA GLU A 176 2.87 -14.89 17.79
C GLU A 176 2.34 -15.99 16.86
N ALA A 177 1.72 -17.04 17.41
CA ALA A 177 1.04 -18.05 16.62
C ALA A 177 -0.13 -17.49 15.78
N LYS A 178 -0.74 -16.39 16.22
CA LYS A 178 -1.76 -15.66 15.43
C LYS A 178 -1.11 -14.97 14.23
N CYS A 179 0.01 -14.27 14.43
CA CYS A 179 0.78 -13.65 13.35
C CYS A 179 1.26 -14.68 12.31
N ASP A 180 1.67 -15.88 12.75
CA ASP A 180 2.07 -16.96 11.85
C ASP A 180 0.91 -17.50 11.02
N ARG A 181 -0.28 -17.64 11.61
CA ARG A 181 -1.51 -18.03 10.87
C ARG A 181 -1.92 -16.96 9.85
N HIS A 182 -1.75 -15.68 10.17
CA HIS A 182 -1.98 -14.59 9.23
C HIS A 182 -0.97 -14.62 8.09
N MET A 183 0.31 -14.83 8.38
CA MET A 183 1.35 -15.04 7.36
C MET A 183 0.99 -16.20 6.42
N GLU A 184 0.59 -17.36 6.94
CA GLU A 184 0.15 -18.50 6.12
C GLU A 184 -1.04 -18.12 5.22
N THR A 185 -1.94 -17.29 5.73
CA THR A 185 -3.09 -16.81 4.96
C THR A 185 -2.66 -15.87 3.83
N PHE A 186 -1.75 -14.93 4.09
CA PHE A 186 -1.15 -14.09 3.05
C PHE A 186 -0.39 -14.91 2.00
N ILE A 187 0.33 -15.98 2.38
CA ILE A 187 0.96 -16.89 1.42
C ILE A 187 -0.09 -17.51 0.48
N LYS A 188 -1.25 -17.91 1.01
CA LYS A 188 -2.34 -18.43 0.17
C LYS A 188 -2.93 -17.33 -0.72
N CYS A 189 -3.04 -16.09 -0.25
CA CYS A 189 -3.45 -14.93 -1.05
C CYS A 189 -2.50 -14.70 -2.24
N ILE A 190 -1.19 -14.74 -1.98
CA ILE A 190 -0.14 -14.58 -2.99
C ILE A 190 -0.26 -15.66 -4.06
N LYS A 191 -0.40 -16.94 -3.65
CA LYS A 191 -0.58 -18.06 -4.59
C LYS A 191 -1.85 -17.91 -5.44
N ALA A 192 -2.96 -17.50 -4.81
CA ALA A 192 -4.21 -17.24 -5.52
C ALA A 192 -4.07 -16.09 -6.53
N SER A 193 -3.36 -15.04 -6.16
CA SER A 193 -3.07 -13.89 -7.03
C SER A 193 -2.25 -14.31 -8.25
N GLY A 194 -1.20 -15.11 -8.06
CA GLY A 194 -0.30 -15.57 -9.12
C GLY A 194 -0.97 -16.50 -10.15
N TRP A 195 -1.97 -17.29 -9.73
CA TRP A 195 -2.77 -18.09 -10.67
C TRP A 195 -3.77 -17.27 -11.49
N SER A 196 -4.19 -16.13 -10.95
CA SER A 196 -5.33 -15.39 -11.45
C SER A 196 -4.97 -14.32 -12.48
N SER A 197 -3.73 -13.82 -12.46
CA SER A 197 -3.24 -12.83 -13.42
C SER A 197 -1.73 -12.89 -13.53
N THR A 198 -1.21 -12.59 -14.72
CA THR A 198 0.21 -12.25 -14.85
C THR A 198 0.40 -10.90 -14.16
N ASP A 199 1.37 -10.80 -13.26
CA ASP A 199 1.76 -9.53 -12.64
C ASP A 199 0.75 -8.94 -11.61
N GLY A 200 -0.02 -9.82 -10.96
CA GLY A 200 -1.03 -9.47 -9.94
C GLY A 200 -0.47 -8.89 -8.64
N PHE A 201 -1.36 -8.42 -7.76
CA PHE A 201 -1.01 -7.86 -6.46
C PHE A 201 -1.72 -8.59 -5.31
N SER A 202 -1.06 -8.63 -4.16
CA SER A 202 -1.66 -9.03 -2.87
C SER A 202 -1.41 -7.94 -1.84
N ALA A 203 -2.45 -7.53 -1.12
CA ALA A 203 -2.34 -6.62 -0.01
C ALA A 203 -1.93 -7.36 1.27
N ILE A 204 -1.12 -6.71 2.10
CA ILE A 204 -0.74 -7.17 3.44
C ILE A 204 -0.82 -6.01 4.43
N LYS A 205 -1.09 -6.32 5.70
CA LYS A 205 -1.11 -5.36 6.81
C LYS A 205 -0.04 -5.71 7.83
N MET A 206 0.59 -4.70 8.41
CA MET A 206 1.71 -4.93 9.32
C MET A 206 1.22 -5.38 10.70
N THR A 207 0.11 -4.81 11.15
CA THR A 207 -0.56 -5.22 12.40
C THR A 207 -1.01 -6.69 12.40
N ALA A 208 -1.15 -7.33 11.24
CA ALA A 208 -1.43 -8.76 11.13
C ALA A 208 -0.17 -9.65 11.18
N LEU A 209 1.02 -9.08 11.04
CA LEU A 209 2.30 -9.80 10.99
C LEU A 209 3.18 -9.55 12.23
N GLY A 210 2.82 -8.56 13.03
CA GLY A 210 3.50 -8.17 14.24
C GLY A 210 2.54 -7.60 15.28
N ARG A 211 2.98 -7.56 16.53
CA ARG A 211 2.14 -7.01 17.61
C ARG A 211 1.94 -5.50 17.42
N PRO A 212 0.69 -5.00 17.48
CA PRO A 212 0.42 -3.57 17.41
C PRO A 212 1.22 -2.77 18.44
N GLN A 213 1.35 -3.26 19.68
CA GLN A 213 2.12 -2.58 20.73
C GLN A 213 3.59 -2.36 20.34
N PHE A 214 4.21 -3.33 19.69
CA PHE A 214 5.59 -3.19 19.22
C PHE A 214 5.69 -2.15 18.11
N LEU A 215 4.76 -2.16 17.15
CA LEU A 215 4.74 -1.18 16.05
C LEU A 215 4.53 0.24 16.56
N LEU A 216 3.73 0.43 17.62
CA LEU A 216 3.57 1.71 18.31
C LEU A 216 4.90 2.15 18.94
N ASN A 217 5.49 1.32 19.81
CA ASN A 217 6.77 1.63 20.47
C ASN A 217 7.88 1.93 19.45
N PHE A 218 7.94 1.15 18.36
CA PHE A 218 8.91 1.37 17.30
C PHE A 218 8.66 2.71 16.58
N SER A 219 7.41 3.04 16.29
CA SER A 219 7.07 4.31 15.66
C SER A 219 7.45 5.50 16.54
N GLU A 220 7.21 5.43 17.86
CA GLU A 220 7.63 6.47 18.80
C GLU A 220 9.15 6.68 18.80
N VAL A 221 9.93 5.59 18.82
CA VAL A 221 11.39 5.67 18.75
C VAL A 221 11.83 6.35 17.46
N LEU A 222 11.21 6.01 16.31
CA LEU A 222 11.52 6.62 15.02
C LEU A 222 11.19 8.11 14.97
N VAL A 223 10.02 8.51 15.48
CA VAL A 223 9.58 9.92 15.50
C VAL A 223 10.48 10.74 16.43
N LYS A 224 10.81 10.23 17.62
CA LYS A 224 11.76 10.89 18.54
C LYS A 224 13.12 11.11 17.86
N TRP A 225 13.59 10.11 17.11
CA TRP A 225 14.84 10.22 16.36
C TRP A 225 14.79 11.29 15.27
N GLN A 226 13.69 11.32 14.50
CA GLN A 226 13.49 12.32 13.46
C GLN A 226 13.44 13.74 14.03
N ASN A 227 12.72 13.94 15.13
CA ASN A 227 12.62 15.23 15.80
C ASN A 227 13.98 15.69 16.34
N PHE A 228 14.75 14.77 16.93
CA PHE A 228 16.10 15.07 17.39
C PHE A 228 17.01 15.50 16.24
N TYR A 229 16.96 14.81 15.11
CA TYR A 229 17.74 15.18 13.93
C TYR A 229 17.31 16.53 13.34
N ALA A 230 16.00 16.79 13.27
CA ALA A 230 15.47 18.07 12.81
C ALA A 230 15.93 19.23 13.71
N PHE A 231 15.95 19.02 15.03
CA PHE A 231 16.50 19.97 15.99
C PHE A 231 17.98 20.30 15.72
N LEU A 232 18.81 19.27 15.49
CA LEU A 232 20.22 19.47 15.14
C LEU A 232 20.38 20.20 13.80
N ALA A 233 19.59 19.82 12.79
CA ALA A 233 19.67 20.45 11.46
C ALA A 233 19.32 21.95 11.51
N ALA A 234 18.34 22.32 12.33
CA ALA A 234 17.93 23.70 12.52
C ALA A 234 19.05 24.59 13.11
N GLN A 235 19.89 24.05 14.00
CA GLN A 235 21.02 24.80 14.58
C GLN A 235 22.09 25.18 13.56
N GLN A 236 22.23 24.43 12.45
CA GLN A 236 23.17 24.74 11.38
C GLN A 236 22.62 25.64 10.26
N GLY A 237 21.37 26.07 10.34
CA GLY A 237 20.73 26.88 9.30
C GLY A 237 20.64 26.16 7.93
N LYS A 238 20.51 24.83 7.93
CA LYS A 238 20.39 24.01 6.70
C LYS A 238 19.12 23.17 6.71
N ASP A 239 18.46 23.10 5.56
CA ASP A 239 17.35 22.18 5.32
C ASP A 239 17.81 20.72 5.35
N ALA A 240 17.33 19.98 6.35
CA ALA A 240 17.14 18.53 6.42
C ALA A 240 18.32 17.56 6.11
N THR A 241 19.52 18.05 5.82
CA THR A 241 20.66 17.18 5.46
C THR A 241 21.95 17.60 6.20
N LEU A 242 22.27 16.93 7.32
CA LEU A 242 23.57 17.08 7.97
C LEU A 242 24.62 16.21 7.28
N LYS A 243 25.72 16.84 6.87
CA LYS A 243 26.94 16.12 6.46
C LYS A 243 27.48 15.36 7.67
N LYS A 244 28.02 14.16 7.44
CA LYS A 244 28.51 13.24 8.48
C LYS A 244 29.36 13.92 9.56
N ASN A 245 30.32 14.74 9.14
CA ASN A 245 31.24 15.41 10.05
C ASN A 245 30.57 16.54 10.84
N ALA A 246 29.53 17.18 10.29
CA ALA A 246 28.85 18.29 10.94
C ALA A 246 27.90 17.80 12.06
N PHE A 247 27.22 16.67 11.84
CA PHE A 247 26.45 15.99 12.88
C PHE A 247 27.36 15.53 14.04
N ILE A 248 28.51 14.92 13.72
CA ILE A 248 29.46 14.47 14.75
C ILE A 248 29.93 15.64 15.62
N CYS A 249 30.32 16.77 15.01
CA CYS A 249 30.76 17.94 15.76
C CYS A 249 29.67 18.53 16.67
N GLU A 250 28.41 18.49 16.27
CA GLU A 250 27.31 19.10 17.02
C GLU A 250 26.84 18.21 18.16
N VAL A 251 26.80 16.89 17.93
CA VAL A 251 26.56 15.89 18.97
C VAL A 251 27.70 15.91 20.00
N ASP A 252 28.96 16.03 19.56
CA ASP A 252 30.11 16.21 20.46
C ASP A 252 30.04 17.55 21.24
N MET A 253 29.57 18.64 20.62
CA MET A 253 29.38 19.94 21.29
C MET A 253 28.24 19.92 22.33
N LEU A 254 27.23 19.08 22.14
CA LEU A 254 26.16 18.82 23.12
C LEU A 254 26.58 17.85 24.23
N GLY A 255 27.83 17.36 24.24
CA GLY A 255 28.37 16.45 25.25
C GLY A 255 28.05 14.97 25.01
N CYS A 256 27.52 14.62 23.84
CA CYS A 256 27.27 13.24 23.43
C CYS A 256 28.48 12.72 22.64
N PHE A 257 29.22 11.73 23.16
CA PHE A 257 30.44 11.21 22.50
C PHE A 257 30.09 10.25 21.36
N ILE A 258 30.51 10.53 20.11
CA ILE A 258 30.42 9.55 19.01
C ILE A 258 31.81 8.96 18.74
N ASN A 259 31.98 7.65 18.89
CA ASN A 259 33.18 6.98 18.36
C ASN A 259 32.82 5.81 17.45
N THR A 260 33.43 5.84 16.26
CA THR A 260 33.44 4.85 15.17
C THR A 260 32.15 4.61 14.37
N PHE A 261 32.11 5.11 13.13
CA PHE A 261 31.27 4.61 12.04
C PHE A 261 32.16 4.17 10.86
N LEU A 262 31.90 2.99 10.29
CA LEU A 262 32.61 2.44 9.13
C LEU A 262 32.59 3.39 7.89
N PRO A 263 33.60 3.31 7.01
CA PRO A 263 33.81 4.27 5.94
C PRO A 263 33.22 3.79 4.60
N SER A 264 32.00 4.21 4.25
CA SER A 264 31.60 4.12 2.82
C SER A 264 30.62 5.18 2.30
N HIS A 265 29.92 5.96 3.13
CA HIS A 265 29.01 7.00 2.62
C HIS A 265 29.29 8.37 3.24
N ARG A 266 29.42 9.41 2.38
CA ARG A 266 29.78 10.80 2.74
C ARG A 266 28.65 11.59 3.44
N CYS A 267 27.49 10.98 3.67
CA CYS A 267 26.36 11.52 4.42
C CYS A 267 26.00 10.55 5.55
N ILE A 268 25.57 11.06 6.71
CA ILE A 268 24.89 10.24 7.71
C ILE A 268 23.46 10.13 7.24
N ASP A 269 23.04 8.91 6.87
CA ASP A 269 21.63 8.62 6.71
C ASP A 269 21.01 8.46 8.09
N VAL A 270 19.80 9.00 8.26
CA VAL A 270 19.08 9.11 9.55
C VAL A 270 18.87 7.74 10.21
N LEU A 271 19.05 6.64 9.47
CA LEU A 271 18.68 5.29 9.87
C LEU A 271 19.65 4.24 9.31
N ASP A 272 20.96 4.36 9.55
CA ASP A 272 21.86 3.21 9.36
C ASP A 272 21.59 2.15 10.46
N TRP A 273 20.52 1.40 10.24
CA TRP A 273 19.89 0.40 11.12
C TRP A 273 20.87 -0.68 11.58
N ASN A 274 21.86 -1.03 10.75
CA ASN A 274 22.92 -1.98 11.10
C ASN A 274 23.77 -1.49 12.29
N SER A 275 23.87 -0.18 12.50
CA SER A 275 24.62 0.44 13.61
C SER A 275 23.76 0.70 14.86
N LEU A 276 22.44 0.46 14.79
CA LEU A 276 21.48 0.63 15.89
C LEU A 276 21.06 -0.70 16.54
N ILE A 277 21.16 -1.81 15.82
CA ILE A 277 20.70 -3.16 16.26
C ILE A 277 21.84 -4.11 16.59
N ASP A 278 23.08 -3.80 16.20
CA ASP A 278 24.19 -4.62 16.64
C ASP A 278 24.45 -4.34 18.13
N GLU A 279 24.19 -5.33 18.99
CA GLU A 279 24.55 -5.35 20.43
C GLU A 279 26.03 -4.98 20.66
N ARG A 280 26.88 -5.09 19.63
CA ARG A 280 28.30 -4.72 19.67
C ARG A 280 28.57 -3.23 19.48
N THR A 281 27.59 -2.45 19.05
CA THR A 281 27.76 -1.01 18.83
C THR A 281 27.35 -0.21 20.07
N LYS A 282 28.36 0.43 20.69
CA LYS A 282 28.26 1.27 21.89
C LYS A 282 27.33 2.48 21.75
N THR A 283 26.74 2.72 20.59
CA THR A 283 25.95 3.89 20.19
C THR A 283 24.72 4.14 21.07
N ALA A 284 24.05 3.10 21.57
CA ALA A 284 22.89 3.24 22.45
C ALA A 284 23.23 3.78 23.86
N HIS A 285 24.50 3.79 24.28
CA HIS A 285 24.97 4.39 25.55
C HIS A 285 25.31 5.88 25.42
N LEU A 286 25.20 6.47 24.23
CA LEU A 286 25.84 7.75 23.89
C LEU A 286 24.86 8.91 23.71
N LEU A 287 23.56 8.65 23.74
CA LEU A 287 22.49 9.65 23.66
C LEU A 287 21.76 9.65 25.00
N VAL A 288 22.28 10.41 25.98
CA VAL A 288 21.64 10.61 27.29
C VAL A 288 21.36 12.10 27.49
N VAL A 289 20.22 12.42 28.10
CA VAL A 289 19.79 13.77 28.46
C VAL A 289 19.68 13.85 29.97
N PRO A 290 20.05 14.97 30.62
CA PRO A 290 19.77 15.14 32.03
C PRO A 290 18.26 15.30 32.24
N ASN A 291 17.66 14.36 32.96
CA ASN A 291 16.29 14.46 33.43
C ASN A 291 16.22 15.57 34.49
N VAL A 292 15.49 16.65 34.18
CA VAL A 292 15.46 17.87 35.01
C VAL A 292 14.71 17.67 36.32
N GLU A 293 13.84 16.66 36.39
CA GLU A 293 13.02 16.35 37.57
C GLU A 293 13.72 15.37 38.52
N LEU A 294 14.42 14.37 37.96
CA LEU A 294 15.10 13.31 38.72
C LEU A 294 16.59 13.58 38.97
N GLY A 295 17.20 14.51 38.24
CA GLY A 295 18.63 14.84 38.35
C GLY A 295 19.57 13.74 37.83
N GLU A 296 19.05 12.73 37.15
CA GLU A 296 19.81 11.61 36.57
C GLU A 296 19.93 11.73 35.05
N LEU A 297 20.93 11.06 34.46
CA LEU A 297 21.10 10.97 33.00
C LEU A 297 20.22 9.84 32.46
N GLU A 298 19.20 10.18 31.67
CA GLU A 298 18.32 9.21 31.02
C GLU A 298 18.69 9.02 29.53
N PRO A 299 18.58 7.82 28.95
CA PRO A 299 18.72 7.65 27.51
C PRO A 299 17.69 8.51 26.76
N LEU A 300 18.16 9.36 25.85
CA LEU A 300 17.33 10.19 24.94
C LEU A 300 16.33 9.33 24.14
N LEU A 301 16.67 8.06 23.93
CA LEU A 301 15.86 7.08 23.22
C LEU A 301 15.65 5.85 24.10
N LYS A 302 14.40 5.43 24.22
CA LYS A 302 14.02 4.16 24.83
C LYS A 302 14.73 3.03 24.09
N ARG A 303 15.53 2.24 24.80
CA ARG A 303 16.15 1.05 24.21
C ARG A 303 15.07 0.00 23.99
N PHE A 304 15.13 -0.70 22.87
CA PHE A 304 14.35 -1.91 22.72
C PHE A 304 14.79 -2.92 23.77
N THR A 305 13.82 -3.54 24.40
CA THR A 305 14.02 -4.73 25.20
C THR A 305 14.42 -5.91 24.31
N GLN A 306 15.04 -6.94 24.88
CA GLN A 306 15.37 -8.15 24.13
C GLN A 306 14.13 -8.75 23.43
N GLU A 307 12.98 -8.74 24.09
CA GLU A 307 11.71 -9.21 23.51
C GLU A 307 11.28 -8.35 22.32
N GLU A 308 11.43 -7.03 22.37
CA GLU A 308 11.11 -6.13 21.24
C GLU A 308 12.06 -6.34 20.06
N GLU A 309 13.35 -6.60 20.30
CA GLU A 309 14.29 -6.99 19.24
C GLU A 309 13.91 -8.32 18.59
N GLU A 310 13.50 -9.30 19.40
CA GLU A 310 13.04 -10.58 18.88
C GLU A 310 11.73 -10.43 18.07
N GLN A 311 10.79 -9.60 18.54
CA GLN A 311 9.57 -9.24 17.80
C GLN A 311 9.90 -8.58 16.46
N MET A 312 10.85 -7.65 16.45
CA MET A 312 11.34 -7.02 15.22
C MET A 312 11.89 -8.06 14.24
N ARG A 313 12.75 -8.97 14.73
CA ARG A 313 13.32 -10.04 13.90
C ARG A 313 12.23 -10.95 13.33
N ARG A 314 11.21 -11.31 14.12
CA ARG A 314 10.09 -12.14 13.67
C ARG A 314 9.26 -11.44 12.59
N ILE A 315 8.94 -10.17 12.75
CA ILE A 315 8.23 -9.37 11.72
C ILE A 315 9.04 -9.35 10.42
N PHE A 316 10.33 -9.06 10.51
CA PHE A 316 11.22 -9.02 9.34
C PHE A 316 11.28 -10.37 8.63
N GLN A 317 11.43 -11.48 9.38
CA GLN A 317 11.42 -12.83 8.82
C GLN A 317 10.11 -13.14 8.10
N ARG A 318 8.95 -12.80 8.69
CA ARG A 318 7.64 -13.00 8.05
C ARG A 318 7.54 -12.19 6.76
N MET A 319 7.99 -10.94 6.76
CA MET A 319 7.99 -10.09 5.57
C MET A 319 8.93 -10.62 4.48
N GLU A 320 10.09 -11.13 4.85
CA GLU A 320 11.04 -11.75 3.92
C GLU A 320 10.44 -13.00 3.27
N ILE A 321 9.82 -13.88 4.06
CA ILE A 321 9.11 -15.07 3.56
C ILE A 321 8.01 -14.69 2.56
N LEU A 322 7.21 -13.66 2.88
CA LEU A 322 6.16 -13.17 1.98
C LEU A 322 6.76 -12.59 0.69
N GLY A 323 7.83 -11.79 0.80
CA GLY A 323 8.54 -11.22 -0.33
C GLY A 323 9.11 -12.28 -1.27
N MET A 324 9.71 -13.35 -0.72
CA MET A 324 10.19 -14.50 -1.48
C MET A 324 9.05 -15.19 -2.22
N HIS A 325 7.94 -15.50 -1.54
CA HIS A 325 6.79 -16.12 -2.18
C HIS A 325 6.15 -15.23 -3.25
N ALA A 326 6.11 -13.92 -3.04
CA ALA A 326 5.62 -12.97 -4.04
C ALA A 326 6.51 -13.00 -5.30
N GLN A 327 7.84 -12.97 -5.12
CA GLN A 327 8.80 -13.06 -6.20
C GLN A 327 8.67 -14.38 -6.99
N GLU A 328 8.60 -15.52 -6.30
CA GLU A 328 8.45 -16.85 -6.88
C GLU A 328 7.16 -17.00 -7.71
N ASN A 329 6.07 -16.39 -7.25
CA ASN A 329 4.76 -16.48 -7.92
C ASN A 329 4.52 -15.34 -8.91
N GLY A 330 5.48 -14.43 -9.11
CA GLY A 330 5.32 -13.28 -10.00
C GLY A 330 4.25 -12.29 -9.56
N VAL A 331 4.06 -12.16 -8.24
CA VAL A 331 3.07 -11.27 -7.59
C VAL A 331 3.79 -10.12 -6.91
N ARG A 332 3.13 -8.98 -6.81
CA ARG A 332 3.59 -7.82 -6.04
C ARG A 332 2.89 -7.74 -4.69
N LEU A 333 3.60 -7.32 -3.67
CA LEU A 333 3.03 -7.05 -2.35
C LEU A 333 2.77 -5.57 -2.18
N MET A 334 1.59 -5.27 -1.66
CA MET A 334 1.16 -3.93 -1.31
C MET A 334 1.02 -3.86 0.20
N VAL A 335 1.96 -3.19 0.85
CA VAL A 335 1.88 -2.97 2.30
C VAL A 335 0.92 -1.81 2.52
N ASP A 336 -0.22 -2.11 3.10
CA ASP A 336 -1.23 -1.11 3.39
C ASP A 336 -0.77 -0.17 4.50
N ALA A 337 -1.15 1.10 4.35
CA ALA A 337 -0.99 2.08 5.41
C ALA A 337 -2.12 1.93 6.44
N GLU A 338 -1.79 2.14 7.70
CA GLU A 338 -2.67 1.99 8.85
C GLU A 338 -2.76 3.34 9.59
N GLN A 339 -3.07 3.35 10.87
CA GLN A 339 -3.18 4.57 11.66
C GLN A 339 -1.81 5.28 11.81
N THR A 340 -1.83 6.60 12.03
CA THR A 340 -0.61 7.44 12.03
C THR A 340 0.43 6.99 13.05
N TYR A 341 -0.02 6.47 14.19
CA TYR A 341 0.84 6.02 15.29
C TYR A 341 1.56 4.69 15.00
N PHE A 342 1.15 3.92 14.00
CA PHE A 342 1.90 2.75 13.50
C PHE A 342 2.70 3.06 12.23
N GLN A 343 2.28 4.07 11.48
CA GLN A 343 2.74 4.30 10.11
C GLN A 343 4.26 4.53 9.97
N PRO A 344 4.99 5.18 10.90
CA PRO A 344 6.44 5.29 10.84
C PRO A 344 7.15 3.93 10.82
N ALA A 345 6.79 3.01 11.72
CA ALA A 345 7.34 1.66 11.76
C ALA A 345 7.00 0.87 10.49
N ILE A 346 5.73 0.92 10.07
CA ILE A 346 5.24 0.23 8.86
C ILE A 346 6.02 0.69 7.63
N SER A 347 6.11 2.00 7.43
CA SER A 347 6.81 2.60 6.29
C SER A 347 8.28 2.21 6.30
N ARG A 348 8.92 2.27 7.47
CA ARG A 348 10.34 1.92 7.61
C ARG A 348 10.62 0.46 7.26
N LEU A 349 9.86 -0.48 7.83
CA LEU A 349 10.00 -1.91 7.54
C LEU A 349 9.73 -2.20 6.05
N THR A 350 8.76 -1.50 5.46
CA THR A 350 8.42 -1.67 4.04
C THR A 350 9.55 -1.20 3.14
N LEU A 351 10.21 -0.08 3.45
CA LEU A 351 11.35 0.42 2.69
C LEU A 351 12.54 -0.55 2.73
N GLU A 352 12.79 -1.20 3.88
CA GLU A 352 13.83 -2.23 3.96
C GLU A 352 13.49 -3.43 3.05
N MET A 353 12.21 -3.82 2.95
CA MET A 353 11.82 -4.83 1.96
C MET A 353 11.95 -4.35 0.52
N GLN A 354 11.67 -3.09 0.22
CA GLN A 354 11.95 -2.54 -1.11
C GLN A 354 13.44 -2.62 -1.44
N ARG A 355 14.31 -2.29 -0.48
CA ARG A 355 15.76 -2.38 -0.63
C ARG A 355 16.22 -3.78 -1.01
N ILE A 356 15.63 -4.81 -0.39
CA ILE A 356 15.99 -6.22 -0.61
C ILE A 356 15.40 -6.75 -1.93
N PHE A 357 14.11 -6.51 -2.18
CA PHE A 357 13.38 -7.17 -3.27
C PHE A 357 13.24 -6.33 -4.54
N ASN A 358 13.22 -5.00 -4.46
CA ASN A 358 13.00 -4.12 -5.61
C ASN A 358 14.29 -3.80 -6.38
N THR A 359 15.11 -4.82 -6.68
CA THR A 359 16.39 -4.63 -7.36
C THR A 359 16.22 -4.28 -8.84
N THR A 360 15.54 -5.16 -9.58
CA THR A 360 15.34 -5.03 -11.04
C THR A 360 13.94 -4.53 -11.42
N LYS A 361 12.93 -4.94 -10.65
CA LYS A 361 11.53 -4.56 -10.81
C LYS A 361 10.90 -4.36 -9.44
N PRO A 362 9.83 -3.55 -9.31
CA PRO A 362 9.15 -3.38 -8.04
C PRO A 362 8.34 -4.63 -7.68
N ILE A 363 8.64 -5.21 -6.52
CA ILE A 363 7.90 -6.32 -5.90
C ILE A 363 7.10 -5.79 -4.71
N ILE A 364 7.69 -4.91 -3.90
CA ILE A 364 7.10 -4.37 -2.67
C ILE A 364 6.69 -2.92 -2.90
N PHE A 365 5.45 -2.58 -2.57
CA PHE A 365 4.89 -1.23 -2.67
C PHE A 365 4.59 -0.71 -1.26
N ASN A 366 5.08 0.49 -0.96
CA ASN A 366 4.73 1.22 0.27
C ASN A 366 3.53 2.13 0.03
N THR A 367 2.61 2.23 0.99
CA THR A 367 1.42 3.08 0.87
C THR A 367 1.65 4.43 1.55
N TYR A 368 1.43 5.52 0.83
CA TYR A 368 1.51 6.90 1.32
C TYR A 368 0.11 7.51 1.39
N GLN A 369 -0.24 8.04 2.56
CA GLN A 369 -1.54 8.65 2.83
C GLN A 369 -1.45 10.17 2.66
N CYS A 370 -2.02 10.69 1.57
CA CYS A 370 -1.92 12.09 1.17
C CYS A 370 -2.83 13.04 1.95
N TYR A 371 -3.66 12.52 2.86
CA TYR A 371 -4.38 13.33 3.83
C TYR A 371 -3.49 13.83 4.97
N LEU A 372 -2.28 13.29 5.14
CA LEU A 372 -1.32 13.74 6.16
C LEU A 372 -0.59 15.00 5.68
N LYS A 373 -0.27 15.88 6.63
CA LYS A 373 0.53 17.09 6.38
C LYS A 373 1.94 16.75 5.87
N ASP A 374 2.54 15.67 6.37
CA ASP A 374 3.93 15.27 6.05
C ASP A 374 4.05 14.33 4.83
N ALA A 375 2.95 14.08 4.10
CA ALA A 375 2.94 13.09 3.03
C ALA A 375 3.97 13.39 1.93
N TYR A 376 4.15 14.68 1.61
CA TYR A 376 5.08 15.11 0.57
C TYR A 376 6.55 14.98 1.02
N GLU A 377 6.86 15.37 2.25
CA GLU A 377 8.19 15.26 2.85
C GLU A 377 8.60 13.78 2.96
N ASN A 378 7.66 12.91 3.34
CA ASN A 378 7.91 11.48 3.45
C ASN A 378 8.21 10.84 2.07
N ILE A 379 7.37 11.08 1.06
CA ILE A 379 7.58 10.47 -0.25
C ILE A 379 8.83 11.01 -0.95
N THR A 380 9.12 12.31 -0.82
CA THR A 380 10.31 12.92 -1.42
C THR A 380 11.59 12.38 -0.79
N ARG A 381 11.62 12.22 0.53
CA ARG A 381 12.72 11.61 1.27
C ARG A 381 12.97 10.18 0.83
N ASP A 382 11.93 9.37 0.71
CA ASP A 382 12.05 7.95 0.37
C ASP A 382 12.47 7.73 -1.09
N VAL A 383 11.97 8.54 -2.01
CA VAL A 383 12.45 8.56 -3.41
C VAL A 383 13.93 8.93 -3.45
N GLN A 384 14.36 9.97 -2.72
CA GLN A 384 15.77 10.35 -2.68
C GLN A 384 16.65 9.25 -2.07
N LEU A 385 16.18 8.59 -1.03
CA LEU A 385 16.86 7.46 -0.40
C LEU A 385 17.03 6.32 -1.42
N SER A 386 15.96 5.96 -2.13
CA SER A 386 16.01 4.91 -3.16
C SER A 386 17.00 5.21 -4.29
N LYS A 387 17.12 6.49 -4.69
CA LYS A 387 18.13 6.93 -5.67
C LYS A 387 19.55 6.73 -5.16
N ARG A 388 19.80 7.07 -3.89
CA ARG A 388 21.14 7.02 -3.29
C ARG A 388 21.69 5.61 -3.23
N GLU A 389 20.86 4.62 -2.89
CA GLU A 389 21.33 3.23 -2.78
C GLU A 389 20.88 2.33 -3.94
N GLY A 390 20.07 2.85 -4.87
CA GLY A 390 19.95 2.33 -6.23
C GLY A 390 18.85 1.30 -6.50
N TRP A 391 17.88 1.11 -5.60
CA TRP A 391 16.73 0.22 -5.80
C TRP A 391 15.57 0.91 -6.54
N CYS A 392 14.60 0.11 -7.03
CA CYS A 392 13.40 0.62 -7.68
C CYS A 392 12.36 1.05 -6.64
N PHE A 393 12.06 2.34 -6.61
CA PHE A 393 11.03 2.89 -5.72
C PHE A 393 9.63 2.46 -6.17
N ALA A 394 8.78 2.11 -5.21
CA ALA A 394 7.39 1.77 -5.51
C ALA A 394 6.43 2.31 -4.45
N ALA A 395 5.47 3.12 -4.89
CA ALA A 395 4.48 3.74 -4.00
C ALA A 395 3.05 3.40 -4.41
N LYS A 396 2.16 3.28 -3.43
CA LYS A 396 0.71 3.40 -3.57
C LYS A 396 0.28 4.72 -2.95
N LEU A 397 -0.32 5.59 -3.73
CA LEU A 397 -0.85 6.86 -3.24
C LEU A 397 -2.34 6.71 -2.95
N VAL A 398 -2.73 6.94 -1.69
CA VAL A 398 -4.12 7.03 -1.25
C VAL A 398 -4.38 8.41 -0.63
N ARG A 399 -5.64 8.79 -0.47
CA ARG A 399 -5.98 9.94 0.40
C ARG A 399 -5.75 9.54 1.87
N GLY A 400 -6.57 8.65 2.39
CA GLY A 400 -6.52 8.16 3.77
C GLY A 400 -7.83 7.44 4.11
N ALA A 401 -7.86 6.66 5.18
CA ALA A 401 -9.01 5.83 5.57
C ALA A 401 -9.38 5.87 7.07
N TYR A 402 -8.72 6.73 7.83
CA TYR A 402 -8.82 6.84 9.30
C TYR A 402 -9.09 8.29 9.75
N MET A 403 -9.66 9.13 8.87
CA MET A 403 -9.77 10.58 9.06
C MET A 403 -10.47 10.99 10.35
N TYR A 404 -11.55 10.28 10.70
CA TYR A 404 -12.32 10.60 11.90
C TYR A 404 -11.56 10.18 13.15
N GLN A 405 -11.02 8.95 13.16
CA GLN A 405 -10.21 8.42 14.27
C GLN A 405 -8.97 9.28 14.57
N GLU A 406 -8.26 9.75 13.54
CA GLU A 406 -7.08 10.60 13.74
C GLU A 406 -7.42 11.95 14.39
N ARG A 407 -8.53 12.57 13.97
CA ARG A 407 -8.97 13.86 14.54
C ARG A 407 -9.45 13.70 15.98
N GLU A 408 -10.26 12.68 16.25
CA GLU A 408 -10.77 12.35 17.58
C GLU A 408 -9.60 12.10 18.55
N ARG A 409 -8.64 11.26 18.14
CA ARG A 409 -7.44 11.00 18.93
C ARG A 409 -6.60 12.25 19.18
N ALA A 410 -6.42 13.13 18.19
CA ALA A 410 -5.67 14.37 18.35
C ALA A 410 -6.32 15.32 19.36
N GLU A 411 -7.66 15.41 19.35
CA GLU A 411 -8.43 16.19 20.32
C GLU A 411 -8.34 15.60 21.73
N GLU A 412 -8.49 14.28 21.87
CA GLU A 412 -8.42 13.58 23.17
C GLU A 412 -7.04 13.69 23.83
N MET A 413 -5.96 13.49 23.05
CA MET A 413 -4.59 13.52 23.54
C MET A 413 -3.96 14.93 23.52
N GLY A 414 -4.65 15.93 22.96
CA GLY A 414 -4.21 17.32 22.94
C GLY A 414 -2.99 17.63 22.07
N TYR A 415 -2.74 16.86 21.01
CA TYR A 415 -1.66 17.13 20.04
C TYR A 415 -2.20 17.73 18.73
N GLU A 416 -1.30 18.28 17.90
CA GLU A 416 -1.70 18.89 16.63
C GLU A 416 -2.31 17.85 15.67
N ASP A 417 -3.47 18.15 15.12
CA ASP A 417 -4.11 17.35 14.08
C ASP A 417 -3.12 17.04 12.93
N PRO A 418 -2.77 15.77 12.68
CA PRO A 418 -1.77 15.41 11.68
C PRO A 418 -2.32 15.49 10.25
N ILE A 419 -3.63 15.69 10.08
CA ILE A 419 -4.28 15.66 8.77
C ILE A 419 -4.49 17.06 8.19
N ASN A 420 -4.60 17.12 6.86
CA ASN A 420 -4.89 18.34 6.12
C ASN A 420 -6.23 18.94 6.55
N ALA A 421 -6.33 20.27 6.51
CA ALA A 421 -7.49 21.01 7.00
C ALA A 421 -8.82 20.60 6.33
N ASP A 422 -8.78 20.29 5.03
CA ASP A 422 -9.97 20.00 4.24
C ASP A 422 -9.68 19.03 3.06
N TYR A 423 -10.76 18.63 2.38
CA TYR A 423 -10.71 17.72 1.23
C TYR A 423 -9.88 18.27 0.06
N GLU A 424 -9.97 19.56 -0.24
CA GLU A 424 -9.22 20.18 -1.33
C GLU A 424 -7.74 20.32 -1.00
N SER A 425 -7.42 20.59 0.26
CA SER A 425 -6.05 20.56 0.78
C SER A 425 -5.44 19.16 0.63
N THR A 426 -6.21 18.11 0.89
CA THR A 426 -5.81 16.72 0.63
C THR A 426 -5.65 16.43 -0.86
N ASN A 427 -6.52 16.96 -1.74
CA ASN A 427 -6.38 16.81 -3.18
C ASN A 427 -5.09 17.45 -3.71
N ARG A 428 -4.78 18.68 -3.26
CA ARG A 428 -3.53 19.37 -3.60
C ARG A 428 -2.31 18.58 -3.13
N MET A 429 -2.34 18.05 -1.90
CA MET A 429 -1.28 17.18 -1.39
C MET A 429 -1.10 15.93 -2.25
N TYR A 430 -2.20 15.25 -2.59
CA TYR A 430 -2.18 14.06 -3.44
C TYR A 430 -1.55 14.35 -4.81
N HIS A 431 -1.99 15.41 -5.49
CA HIS A 431 -1.45 15.80 -6.79
C HIS A 431 0.02 16.18 -6.69
N ARG A 432 0.43 16.92 -5.63
CA ARG A 432 1.83 17.28 -5.40
C ARG A 432 2.73 16.05 -5.21
N CYS A 433 2.29 15.06 -4.43
CA CYS A 433 3.00 13.79 -4.26
C CYS A 433 3.07 13.00 -5.58
N LEU A 434 1.94 12.92 -6.30
CA LEU A 434 1.86 12.21 -7.58
C LEU A 434 2.78 12.82 -8.63
N ASP A 435 2.75 14.15 -8.80
CA ASP A 435 3.56 14.84 -9.79
C ASP A 435 5.05 14.62 -9.55
N TYR A 436 5.49 14.65 -8.28
CA TYR A 436 6.88 14.36 -7.94
C TYR A 436 7.32 12.95 -8.33
N VAL A 437 6.47 11.94 -8.10
CA VAL A 437 6.78 10.56 -8.49
C VAL A 437 6.71 10.37 -10.01
N LEU A 438 5.77 11.03 -10.69
CA LEU A 438 5.68 10.99 -12.16
C LEU A 438 6.89 11.64 -12.82
N ASP A 439 7.34 12.79 -12.32
CA ASP A 439 8.57 13.43 -12.78
C ASP A 439 9.78 12.51 -12.56
N GLU A 440 9.81 11.79 -11.44
CA GLU A 440 10.86 10.79 -11.18
C GLU A 440 10.81 9.61 -12.16
N ILE A 441 9.62 9.11 -12.47
CA ILE A 441 9.40 8.09 -13.50
C ILE A 441 9.90 8.58 -14.86
N ALA A 442 9.60 9.84 -15.21
CA ALA A 442 10.05 10.48 -16.44
C ALA A 442 11.57 10.56 -16.55
N LEU A 443 12.24 10.96 -15.48
CA LEU A 443 13.67 11.20 -15.45
C LEU A 443 14.51 9.92 -15.39
N ASN A 444 14.19 9.00 -14.47
CA ASN A 444 15.08 7.89 -14.14
C ASN A 444 14.49 6.50 -14.44
N ARG A 445 13.19 6.40 -14.74
CA ARG A 445 12.46 5.13 -14.99
C ARG A 445 12.56 4.10 -13.85
N LYS A 446 13.16 4.45 -12.71
CA LYS A 446 13.38 3.58 -11.52
C LYS A 446 12.32 3.75 -10.43
N ALA A 447 11.18 4.35 -10.76
CA ALA A 447 10.05 4.47 -9.86
C ALA A 447 8.79 3.85 -10.48
N ASN A 448 7.87 3.44 -9.62
CA ASN A 448 6.55 2.95 -9.98
C ASN A 448 5.51 3.51 -9.00
N VAL A 449 4.31 3.81 -9.49
CA VAL A 449 3.24 4.38 -8.66
C VAL A 449 1.90 3.72 -8.94
N MET A 450 1.20 3.33 -7.88
CA MET A 450 -0.21 2.96 -7.90
C MET A 450 -1.04 4.17 -7.48
N VAL A 451 -1.78 4.73 -8.43
CA VAL A 451 -2.75 5.82 -8.24
C VAL A 451 -4.05 5.22 -7.73
N ALA A 452 -4.14 5.03 -6.41
CA ALA A 452 -5.32 4.48 -5.75
C ALA A 452 -6.32 5.61 -5.42
N SER A 453 -7.20 5.90 -6.38
CA SER A 453 -8.21 6.95 -6.27
C SER A 453 -9.46 6.61 -7.09
N HIS A 454 -10.62 6.93 -6.51
CA HIS A 454 -11.92 6.93 -7.19
C HIS A 454 -12.33 8.30 -7.72
N ASN A 455 -11.54 9.35 -7.43
CA ASN A 455 -11.84 10.70 -7.88
C ASN A 455 -11.42 10.84 -9.35
N GLU A 456 -12.40 11.13 -10.21
CA GLU A 456 -12.21 11.24 -11.66
C GLU A 456 -11.22 12.35 -12.04
N ASP A 457 -11.19 13.47 -11.31
CA ASP A 457 -10.25 14.57 -11.57
C ASP A 457 -8.81 14.17 -11.29
N THR A 458 -8.57 13.37 -10.23
CA THR A 458 -7.26 12.76 -9.98
C THR A 458 -6.82 11.85 -11.14
N ILE A 459 -7.75 11.07 -11.70
CA ILE A 459 -7.46 10.20 -12.83
C ILE A 459 -7.15 11.04 -14.08
N LYS A 460 -7.98 12.02 -14.40
CA LYS A 460 -7.76 12.94 -15.53
C LYS A 460 -6.44 13.70 -15.40
N HIS A 461 -6.10 14.17 -14.21
CA HIS A 461 -4.80 14.79 -13.92
C HIS A 461 -3.66 13.83 -14.22
N THR A 462 -3.75 12.59 -13.75
CA THR A 462 -2.73 11.55 -14.01
C THR A 462 -2.55 11.29 -15.50
N LEU A 463 -3.65 11.10 -16.24
CA LEU A 463 -3.62 10.86 -17.69
C LEU A 463 -2.97 12.05 -18.44
N LYS A 464 -3.35 13.28 -18.08
CA LYS A 464 -2.76 14.50 -18.64
C LYS A 464 -1.25 14.55 -18.39
N ARG A 465 -0.81 14.30 -17.15
CA ARG A 465 0.62 14.30 -16.79
C ARG A 465 1.39 13.18 -17.48
N MET A 466 0.81 12.00 -17.63
CA MET A 466 1.43 10.91 -18.40
C MET A 466 1.64 11.30 -19.87
N ASN A 467 0.67 11.96 -20.50
CA ASN A 467 0.80 12.47 -21.88
C ASN A 467 1.91 13.55 -21.97
N GLU A 468 1.93 14.51 -21.05
CA GLU A 468 2.97 15.56 -20.98
C GLU A 468 4.39 14.98 -20.83
N LEU A 469 4.52 13.96 -19.98
CA LEU A 469 5.80 13.30 -19.67
C LEU A 469 6.15 12.16 -20.63
N ARG A 470 5.30 11.87 -21.62
CA ARG A 470 5.43 10.75 -22.57
C ARG A 470 5.69 9.42 -21.85
N VAL A 471 4.90 9.14 -20.82
CA VAL A 471 4.89 7.86 -20.10
C VAL A 471 3.79 7.00 -20.68
N LEU A 472 4.16 5.94 -21.39
CA LEU A 472 3.20 5.07 -22.06
C LEU A 472 2.60 4.03 -21.09
N PRO A 473 1.32 3.66 -21.24
CA PRO A 473 0.68 2.65 -20.39
C PRO A 473 1.42 1.30 -20.39
N LYS A 474 1.96 0.92 -21.56
CA LYS A 474 2.71 -0.35 -21.78
C LYS A 474 4.03 -0.42 -21.00
N GLU A 475 4.55 0.70 -20.49
CA GLU A 475 5.76 0.71 -19.66
C GLU A 475 5.51 0.14 -18.25
N ASN A 476 4.24 -0.05 -17.85
CA ASN A 476 3.85 -0.57 -16.54
C ASN A 476 4.51 0.21 -15.38
N LYS A 477 4.57 1.54 -15.51
CA LYS A 477 5.13 2.44 -14.47
C LYS A 477 4.06 3.08 -13.59
N VAL A 478 2.90 3.36 -14.18
CA VAL A 478 1.75 3.95 -13.52
C VAL A 478 0.62 2.93 -13.54
N TYR A 479 0.14 2.58 -12.36
CA TYR A 479 -0.98 1.67 -12.15
C TYR A 479 -2.17 2.44 -11.58
N PHE A 480 -3.38 2.01 -11.87
CA PHE A 480 -4.61 2.60 -11.34
C PHE A 480 -5.31 1.63 -10.40
N GLY A 481 -5.74 2.12 -9.24
CA GLY A 481 -6.36 1.30 -8.20
C GLY A 481 -7.72 1.84 -7.77
N GLN A 482 -8.75 1.00 -7.76
CA GLN A 482 -10.06 1.33 -7.17
C GLN A 482 -10.58 0.16 -6.33
N LEU A 483 -11.39 0.45 -5.31
CA LEU A 483 -12.09 -0.60 -4.56
C LEU A 483 -13.08 -1.37 -5.44
N LEU A 484 -13.21 -2.68 -5.20
CA LEU A 484 -14.27 -3.51 -5.77
C LEU A 484 -15.64 -2.93 -5.43
N GLY A 485 -16.55 -2.93 -6.40
CA GLY A 485 -17.91 -2.44 -6.20
C GLY A 485 -18.07 -0.92 -6.26
N MET A 486 -17.01 -0.18 -6.60
CA MET A 486 -17.02 1.28 -6.68
C MET A 486 -16.34 1.78 -7.96
N CYS A 487 -16.93 2.81 -8.57
CA CYS A 487 -16.37 3.57 -9.68
C CYS A 487 -15.92 2.72 -10.87
N ASP A 488 -16.78 1.78 -11.30
CA ASP A 488 -16.54 0.96 -12.48
C ASP A 488 -16.48 1.79 -13.77
N GLN A 489 -17.13 2.96 -13.78
CA GLN A 489 -17.01 3.96 -14.83
C GLN A 489 -15.60 4.51 -15.02
N ILE A 490 -14.70 4.33 -14.06
CA ILE A 490 -13.30 4.69 -14.19
C ILE A 490 -12.49 3.45 -14.59
N SER A 491 -12.62 2.37 -13.81
CA SER A 491 -11.71 1.22 -13.93
C SER A 491 -11.80 0.50 -15.28
N PHE A 492 -13.02 0.22 -15.76
CA PHE A 492 -13.19 -0.58 -16.98
C PHE A 492 -12.82 0.19 -18.25
N PRO A 493 -13.20 1.46 -18.44
CA PRO A 493 -12.69 2.24 -19.59
C PRO A 493 -11.17 2.36 -19.61
N LEU A 494 -10.52 2.57 -18.46
CA LEU A 494 -9.06 2.58 -18.37
C LEU A 494 -8.46 1.22 -18.77
N GLY A 495 -9.00 0.12 -18.26
CA GLY A 495 -8.53 -1.23 -18.58
C GLY A 495 -8.69 -1.57 -20.07
N GLN A 496 -9.83 -1.18 -20.65
CA GLN A 496 -10.10 -1.33 -22.09
C GLN A 496 -9.19 -0.46 -22.97
N ALA A 497 -8.76 0.71 -22.45
CA ALA A 497 -7.77 1.56 -23.10
C ALA A 497 -6.31 1.04 -22.94
N GLY A 498 -6.11 -0.11 -22.28
CA GLY A 498 -4.81 -0.75 -22.15
C GLY A 498 -3.97 -0.26 -20.96
N PHE A 499 -4.57 0.47 -20.02
CA PHE A 499 -3.89 0.84 -18.79
C PHE A 499 -3.79 -0.32 -17.80
N PRO A 500 -2.72 -0.36 -16.99
CA PRO A 500 -2.64 -1.27 -15.85
C PRO A 500 -3.62 -0.85 -14.75
N VAL A 501 -4.82 -1.44 -14.73
CA VAL A 501 -5.87 -1.13 -13.77
C VAL A 501 -6.14 -2.32 -12.86
N PHE A 502 -6.33 -2.07 -11.56
CA PHE A 502 -6.57 -3.10 -10.57
C PHE A 502 -7.76 -2.72 -9.68
N LYS A 503 -8.62 -3.70 -9.40
CA LYS A 503 -9.58 -3.60 -8.30
C LYS A 503 -8.96 -4.13 -7.01
N TYR A 504 -9.10 -3.39 -5.92
CA TYR A 504 -8.81 -3.88 -4.59
C TYR A 504 -9.99 -4.76 -4.15
N VAL A 505 -9.71 -6.04 -3.94
CA VAL A 505 -10.70 -7.11 -3.82
C VAL A 505 -10.63 -7.74 -2.43
N PRO A 506 -11.47 -7.28 -1.50
CA PRO A 506 -11.73 -7.96 -0.24
C PRO A 506 -12.30 -9.35 -0.48
N TYR A 507 -11.85 -10.32 0.32
CA TYR A 507 -12.46 -11.65 0.39
C TYR A 507 -12.28 -12.26 1.78
N GLY A 508 -13.20 -13.14 2.15
CA GLY A 508 -13.23 -13.79 3.46
C GLY A 508 -14.64 -14.06 3.96
N PRO A 509 -14.79 -14.82 5.05
CA PRO A 509 -16.10 -15.15 5.63
C PRO A 509 -16.92 -13.91 5.98
N VAL A 510 -18.25 -13.98 5.81
CA VAL A 510 -19.15 -12.84 6.09
C VAL A 510 -18.95 -12.29 7.51
N SER A 511 -18.79 -13.16 8.51
CA SER A 511 -18.58 -12.76 9.90
C SER A 511 -17.29 -11.97 10.16
N GLU A 512 -16.24 -12.21 9.36
CA GLU A 512 -14.93 -11.57 9.51
C GLU A 512 -14.88 -10.25 8.74
N VAL A 513 -15.44 -10.21 7.54
CA VAL A 513 -15.34 -9.05 6.63
C VAL A 513 -16.38 -7.97 6.94
N MET A 514 -17.57 -8.33 7.43
CA MET A 514 -18.63 -7.35 7.67
C MET A 514 -18.25 -6.26 8.69
N PRO A 515 -17.59 -6.55 9.83
CA PRO A 515 -17.08 -5.52 10.73
C PRO A 515 -16.12 -4.53 10.05
N TYR A 516 -15.23 -5.03 9.20
CA TYR A 516 -14.32 -4.19 8.42
C TYR A 516 -15.08 -3.25 7.45
N LEU A 517 -16.04 -3.79 6.68
CA LEU A 517 -16.87 -2.98 5.79
C LEU A 517 -17.69 -1.93 6.54
N SER A 518 -18.17 -2.29 7.73
CA SER A 518 -18.92 -1.42 8.64
C SER A 518 -18.09 -0.18 9.02
N ARG A 519 -16.85 -0.38 9.45
CA ARG A 519 -15.90 0.72 9.76
C ARG A 519 -15.60 1.55 8.52
N ARG A 520 -15.34 0.90 7.39
CA ARG A 520 -15.04 1.60 6.13
C ARG A 520 -16.23 2.42 5.62
N ALA A 521 -17.46 1.98 5.84
CA ALA A 521 -18.66 2.75 5.47
C ALA A 521 -18.82 4.02 6.32
N GLN A 522 -18.48 3.96 7.62
CA GLN A 522 -18.51 5.11 8.52
C GLN A 522 -17.43 6.13 8.15
N GLU A 523 -16.18 5.67 7.98
CA GLU A 523 -15.04 6.52 7.59
C GLU A 523 -15.26 7.22 6.24
N ASN A 524 -15.93 6.56 5.29
CA ASN A 524 -16.14 7.08 3.94
C ASN A 524 -17.52 7.74 3.75
N ARG A 525 -18.21 8.15 4.82
CA ARG A 525 -19.54 8.78 4.74
C ARG A 525 -19.58 9.98 3.80
N GLY A 526 -18.54 10.82 3.82
CA GLY A 526 -18.40 11.97 2.90
C GLY A 526 -18.27 11.55 1.43
N PHE A 527 -17.56 10.46 1.16
CA PHE A 527 -17.41 9.90 -0.19
C PHE A 527 -18.72 9.32 -0.72
N MET A 528 -19.51 8.65 0.13
CA MET A 528 -20.81 8.07 -0.27
C MET A 528 -21.85 9.14 -0.67
N LYS A 529 -21.73 10.36 -0.15
CA LYS A 529 -22.49 11.52 -0.65
C LYS A 529 -22.04 11.94 -2.05
N GLY A 530 -20.75 11.79 -2.36
CA GLY A 530 -20.16 12.00 -3.70
C GLY A 530 -20.50 10.92 -4.75
N ALA A 531 -20.99 9.74 -4.33
CA ALA A 531 -21.40 8.66 -5.23
C ALA A 531 -22.67 8.97 -6.07
N GLN A 532 -23.19 10.20 -6.02
CA GLN A 532 -24.32 10.63 -6.84
C GLN A 532 -24.06 10.40 -8.33
N ARG A 533 -22.86 10.74 -8.81
CA ARG A 533 -22.49 10.59 -10.22
C ARG A 533 -22.54 9.13 -10.68
N GLU A 534 -22.00 8.22 -9.88
CA GLU A 534 -22.02 6.79 -10.16
C GLU A 534 -23.46 6.26 -10.23
N ARG A 535 -24.35 6.69 -9.31
CA ARG A 535 -25.77 6.31 -9.36
C ARG A 535 -26.46 6.83 -10.62
N GLU A 536 -26.16 8.05 -11.06
CA GLU A 536 -26.73 8.62 -12.30
C GLU A 536 -26.34 7.79 -13.53
N LEU A 537 -25.07 7.41 -13.63
CA LEU A 537 -24.56 6.57 -14.73
C LEU A 537 -25.17 5.16 -14.69
N LEU A 538 -25.26 4.54 -13.51
CA LEU A 538 -25.95 3.25 -13.33
C LEU A 538 -27.42 3.33 -13.76
N TRP A 539 -28.12 4.41 -13.40
CA TRP A 539 -29.53 4.61 -13.76
C TRP A 539 -29.71 4.86 -15.26
N LYS A 540 -28.80 5.62 -15.88
CA LYS A 540 -28.76 5.85 -17.34
C LYS A 540 -28.57 4.52 -18.08
N GLU A 541 -27.67 3.66 -17.63
CA GLU A 541 -27.48 2.34 -18.24
C GLU A 541 -28.69 1.41 -18.04
N LEU A 542 -29.28 1.38 -16.83
CA LEU A 542 -30.47 0.57 -16.59
C LEU A 542 -31.64 1.00 -17.49
N LYS A 543 -31.87 2.30 -17.64
CA LYS A 543 -32.87 2.85 -18.56
C LYS A 543 -32.58 2.47 -20.01
N ARG A 544 -31.30 2.51 -20.42
CA ARG A 544 -30.89 2.08 -21.77
C ARG A 544 -31.27 0.61 -22.00
N ARG A 545 -30.92 -0.29 -21.07
CA ARG A 545 -31.26 -1.74 -21.17
C ARG A 545 -32.75 -2.00 -21.16
N LEU A 546 -33.52 -1.24 -20.39
CA LEU A 546 -34.98 -1.28 -20.40
C LEU A 546 -35.55 -0.88 -21.77
N ALA A 547 -35.04 0.21 -22.35
CA ALA A 547 -35.49 0.71 -23.65
C ALA A 547 -35.06 -0.18 -24.83
N SER A 548 -33.90 -0.84 -24.73
CA SER A 548 -33.37 -1.74 -25.77
C SER A 548 -33.85 -3.19 -25.67
N GLY A 549 -34.55 -3.57 -24.59
CA GLY A 549 -34.97 -4.96 -24.33
C GLY A 549 -33.86 -5.86 -23.77
N GLU A 550 -32.72 -5.32 -23.37
CA GLU A 550 -31.54 -6.04 -22.84
C GLU A 550 -31.60 -6.26 -21.31
N LEU A 551 -32.80 -6.41 -20.76
CA LEU A 551 -33.03 -6.58 -19.31
C LEU A 551 -32.29 -7.79 -18.73
N LEU A 552 -32.14 -8.87 -19.51
CA LEU A 552 -31.43 -10.09 -19.11
C LEU A 552 -29.96 -10.11 -19.56
N TYR A 553 -29.36 -8.94 -19.84
CA TYR A 553 -27.97 -8.84 -20.26
C TYR A 553 -27.03 -9.57 -19.29
N GLN A 554 -26.24 -10.47 -19.85
CA GLN A 554 -25.09 -11.09 -19.21
C GLN A 554 -23.82 -10.78 -20.02
N PRO A 555 -22.73 -10.38 -19.37
CA PRO A 555 -21.47 -10.15 -20.05
C PRO A 555 -20.92 -11.46 -20.62
N VAL A 556 -20.40 -11.42 -21.84
CA VAL A 556 -19.69 -12.54 -22.46
C VAL A 556 -18.19 -12.28 -22.33
N TYR A 557 -17.43 -13.25 -21.81
CA TYR A 557 -15.99 -13.16 -21.60
C TYR A 557 -15.30 -14.52 -21.67
#